data_AF-A0A6P3WZQ9-F1
#
_entry.id   AF-A0A6P3WZQ9-F1
#
_cell.length_a   1.000
_cell.length_b   1.000
_cell.length_c   1.000
_cell.angle_alpha   90.00
_cell.angle_beta   90.00
_cell.angle_gamma   90.00
#
_symmetry.space_group_name_H-M   'P 1'
#
loop_
_entity.id
_entity.type
_entity.pdbx_description
1 polymer ?
#
loop_
_entity_poly.entity_id
_entity_poly.type
_entity_poly.pdbx_seq_one_letter_code
_entity_poly.pdbx_strand_id
1 'polypeptide(L)'
;MKLTSIFNNSRKPQNVNKVPFKAMMSLVLKDYVTTKDYKVADRGCLHEMSMLLSCLEENEYEDKNCIPQFNSFNACFNRFNHNLQTRKIQSGKKMPVPNSNNHTPLQITSLLRKFPTK
;
A
#
# COMPACT_ATOMS: atom_id res chain seq x y z
N MET A 1 45.29 -5.71 -34.29
CA MET A 1 44.77 -6.41 -33.08
C MET A 1 44.28 -5.36 -32.10
N LYS A 2 43.00 -5.34 -31.75
CA LYS A 2 42.39 -4.31 -30.90
C LYS A 2 42.72 -4.58 -29.42
N LEU A 3 43.49 -3.71 -28.80
CA LEU A 3 43.75 -3.69 -27.35
C LEU A 3 42.62 -2.92 -26.65
N THR A 4 41.55 -3.61 -26.27
CA THR A 4 40.50 -3.04 -25.42
C THR A 4 40.18 -3.99 -24.27
N SER A 5 40.93 -3.91 -23.17
CA SER A 5 40.57 -4.64 -21.94
C SER A 5 40.99 -4.02 -20.61
N ILE A 6 41.53 -2.79 -20.58
CA ILE A 6 42.17 -2.26 -19.35
C ILE A 6 41.19 -1.62 -18.35
N PHE A 7 39.91 -1.41 -18.68
CA PHE A 7 38.94 -0.76 -17.77
C PHE A 7 37.78 -1.64 -17.30
N ASN A 8 38.05 -2.92 -17.02
CA ASN A 8 37.04 -3.86 -16.47
C ASN A 8 36.99 -3.94 -14.93
N ASN A 9 37.50 -2.94 -14.20
CA ASN A 9 37.46 -2.93 -12.72
C ASN A 9 36.16 -2.38 -12.12
N SER A 10 35.25 -1.80 -12.92
CA SER A 10 34.09 -1.06 -12.40
C SER A 10 32.96 -1.92 -11.83
N ARG A 11 33.04 -3.26 -11.96
CA ARG A 11 32.04 -4.21 -11.45
C ARG A 11 32.61 -5.23 -10.46
N LYS A 12 33.77 -4.95 -9.86
CA LYS A 12 34.32 -5.82 -8.81
C LYS A 12 33.54 -5.62 -7.51
N PRO A 13 33.24 -6.70 -6.75
CA PRO A 13 32.61 -6.56 -5.44
C PRO A 13 33.48 -5.69 -4.53
N GLN A 14 32.82 -4.89 -3.68
CA GLN A 14 33.48 -4.03 -2.70
C GLN A 14 34.41 -4.87 -1.82
N ASN A 15 35.67 -4.46 -1.66
CA ASN A 15 36.58 -5.13 -0.73
C ASN A 15 36.12 -4.86 0.72
N VAL A 16 35.72 -5.93 1.43
CA VAL A 16 35.22 -5.89 2.81
C VAL A 16 36.24 -5.27 3.77
N ASN A 17 37.55 -5.47 3.52
CA ASN A 17 38.61 -4.91 4.36
C ASN A 17 38.82 -3.41 4.14
N LYS A 18 38.48 -2.89 2.95
CA LYS A 18 38.59 -1.46 2.61
C LYS A 18 37.44 -0.65 3.21
N VAL A 19 36.25 -1.25 3.28
CA VAL A 19 35.05 -0.62 3.86
C VAL A 19 34.37 -1.63 4.78
N PRO A 20 34.79 -1.72 6.05
CA PRO A 20 34.23 -2.68 6.99
C PRO A 20 32.78 -2.33 7.29
N PHE A 21 31.89 -3.30 7.07
CA PHE A 21 30.48 -3.15 7.42
C PHE A 21 30.32 -3.19 8.95
N LYS A 22 29.78 -2.13 9.52
CA LYS A 22 29.42 -2.07 10.95
C LYS A 22 27.92 -2.25 11.07
N ALA A 23 27.50 -3.45 11.46
CA ALA A 23 26.09 -3.76 11.64
C ALA A 23 25.54 -3.01 12.86
N MET A 24 24.53 -2.15 12.68
CA MET A 24 23.82 -1.52 13.80
C MET A 24 22.83 -2.48 14.48
N MET A 25 22.45 -3.54 13.77
CA MET A 25 21.57 -4.60 14.24
C MET A 25 22.13 -5.96 13.82
N SER A 26 21.71 -7.03 14.48
CA SER A 26 22.13 -8.38 14.11
C SER A 26 21.71 -8.69 12.67
N LEU A 27 22.62 -9.28 11.90
CA LEU A 27 22.38 -9.72 10.52
C LEU A 27 21.66 -11.07 10.51
N VAL A 28 20.52 -11.14 11.19
CA VAL A 28 19.68 -12.34 11.29
C VAL A 28 18.29 -11.99 10.78
N LEU A 29 17.72 -12.91 10.00
CA LEU A 29 16.35 -12.75 9.53
C LEU A 29 15.39 -12.91 10.72
N LYS A 30 14.45 -11.97 10.86
CA LYS A 30 13.40 -12.05 11.87
C LYS A 30 12.25 -12.93 11.39
N ASP A 31 11.46 -13.44 12.32
CA ASP A 31 10.23 -14.20 12.08
C ASP A 31 9.03 -13.33 11.68
N TYR A 32 9.21 -12.01 11.55
CA TYR A 32 8.17 -11.07 11.16
C TYR A 32 8.69 -10.00 10.21
N VAL A 33 7.76 -9.44 9.43
CA VAL A 33 7.99 -8.23 8.64
C VAL A 33 7.32 -7.03 9.29
N THR A 34 7.97 -5.88 9.24
CA THR A 34 7.38 -4.64 9.76
C THR A 34 6.25 -4.19 8.85
N THR A 35 5.07 -3.99 9.42
CA THR A 35 3.93 -3.40 8.71
C THR A 35 4.05 -1.89 8.74
N LYS A 36 3.97 -1.24 7.58
CA LYS A 36 3.83 0.21 7.50
C LYS A 36 2.36 0.54 7.29
N ASP A 37 1.76 1.24 8.25
CA ASP A 37 0.42 1.77 8.12
C ASP A 37 0.45 2.95 7.14
N TYR A 38 0.25 2.66 5.87
CA TYR A 38 -0.15 3.68 4.91
C TYR A 38 -1.60 4.02 5.21
N LYS A 39 -1.83 5.08 6.01
CA LYS A 39 -3.15 5.73 6.03
C LYS A 39 -3.39 6.22 4.60
N VAL A 40 -4.16 5.45 3.83
CA VAL A 40 -4.51 5.84 2.47
C VAL A 40 -5.25 7.17 2.60
N ALA A 41 -4.66 8.24 2.07
CA ALA A 41 -5.19 9.59 2.11
C ALA A 41 -6.39 9.77 1.17
N ASP A 42 -7.14 8.69 0.92
CA ASP A 42 -8.30 8.68 0.04
C ASP A 42 -9.47 9.30 0.82
N ARG A 43 -9.58 10.62 0.71
CA ARG A 43 -10.72 11.37 1.25
C ARG A 43 -11.90 11.04 0.33
N GLY A 44 -12.69 10.04 0.72
CA GLY A 44 -13.78 9.52 -0.09
C GLY A 44 -14.77 10.60 -0.53
N CYS A 45 -15.23 10.52 -1.78
CA CYS A 45 -16.35 11.25 -2.37
C CYS A 45 -16.31 12.79 -2.27
N LEU A 46 -15.12 13.39 -2.12
CA LEU A 46 -14.99 14.85 -2.03
C LEU A 46 -15.53 15.58 -3.25
N HIS A 47 -15.37 14.99 -4.44
CA HIS A 47 -15.82 15.60 -5.68
C HIS A 47 -17.35 15.68 -5.73
N GLU A 48 -18.03 14.57 -5.49
CA GLU A 48 -19.48 14.47 -5.46
C GLU A 48 -20.08 15.32 -4.34
N MET A 49 -19.40 15.39 -3.19
CA MET A 49 -19.78 16.27 -2.09
C MET A 49 -19.68 17.75 -2.49
N SER A 50 -18.61 18.15 -3.18
CA SER A 50 -18.45 19.53 -3.65
C SER A 50 -19.51 19.94 -4.67
N MET A 51 -19.90 19.04 -5.57
CA MET A 51 -20.99 19.27 -6.54
C MET A 51 -22.34 19.43 -5.84
N LEU A 52 -22.63 18.59 -4.84
CA LEU A 52 -23.86 18.68 -4.06
C LEU A 52 -23.93 20.01 -3.30
N LEU A 53 -22.85 20.41 -2.63
CA LEU A 53 -22.79 21.67 -1.90
C LEU A 53 -22.98 22.88 -2.82
N SER A 54 -22.37 22.84 -4.01
CA SER A 54 -22.54 23.91 -5.01
C SER A 54 -23.99 24.02 -5.48
N CYS A 55 -24.65 22.87 -5.76
CA CYS A 55 -26.06 22.87 -6.13
C CYS A 55 -26.96 23.40 -5.02
N LEU A 56 -26.71 23.03 -3.76
CA LEU A 56 -27.49 23.51 -2.62
C LEU A 56 -27.33 25.01 -2.43
N GLU A 57 -26.12 25.54 -2.60
CA GLU A 57 -25.86 26.99 -2.54
C GLU A 57 -26.64 27.75 -3.62
N GLU A 58 -26.68 27.23 -4.85
CA GLU A 58 -27.40 27.84 -5.98
C GLU A 58 -28.94 27.78 -5.83
N ASN A 59 -29.46 26.83 -5.06
CA ASN A 59 -30.90 26.55 -4.93
C ASN A 59 -31.44 26.80 -3.51
N GLU A 60 -30.82 27.72 -2.76
CA GLU A 60 -31.27 28.10 -1.40
C GLU A 60 -31.43 26.90 -0.45
N TYR A 61 -30.61 25.88 -0.63
CA TYR A 61 -30.60 24.63 0.12
C TYR A 61 -31.89 23.79 -0.03
N GLU A 62 -32.62 23.94 -1.14
CA GLU A 62 -33.77 23.06 -1.44
C GLU A 62 -33.33 21.73 -2.06
N ASP A 63 -33.47 20.65 -1.28
CA ASP A 63 -33.05 19.30 -1.68
C ASP A 63 -33.67 18.80 -3.00
N LYS A 64 -34.89 19.22 -3.31
CA LYS A 64 -35.65 18.77 -4.50
C LYS A 64 -34.98 19.18 -5.81
N ASN A 65 -34.24 20.28 -5.80
CA ASN A 65 -33.57 20.81 -6.99
C ASN A 65 -32.20 20.14 -7.23
N CYS A 66 -31.68 19.42 -6.21
CA CYS A 66 -30.36 18.78 -6.23
C CYS A 66 -30.39 17.25 -6.18
N ILE A 67 -31.53 16.64 -6.54
CA ILE A 67 -31.71 15.17 -6.60
C ILE A 67 -30.59 14.45 -7.38
N PRO A 68 -30.12 14.91 -8.56
CA PRO A 68 -29.08 14.17 -9.28
C PRO A 68 -27.73 14.18 -8.54
N GLN A 69 -27.36 15.28 -7.91
CA GLN A 69 -26.13 15.40 -7.11
C GLN A 69 -26.22 14.52 -5.85
N PHE A 70 -27.39 14.47 -5.20
CA PHE A 70 -27.65 13.57 -4.08
C PHE A 70 -27.48 12.10 -4.47
N ASN A 71 -28.05 11.69 -5.60
CA ASN A 71 -27.93 10.32 -6.09
C ASN A 71 -26.47 9.95 -6.41
N SER A 72 -25.73 10.86 -7.03
CA SER A 72 -24.31 10.68 -7.32
C SER A 72 -23.48 10.52 -6.04
N PHE A 73 -23.68 11.42 -5.07
CA PHE A 73 -23.02 11.37 -3.77
C PHE A 73 -23.31 10.07 -3.02
N ASN A 74 -24.58 9.68 -2.94
CA ASN A 74 -25.00 8.43 -2.28
C ASN A 74 -24.40 7.20 -2.95
N ALA A 75 -24.37 7.15 -4.29
CA ALA A 75 -23.73 6.07 -5.02
C ALA A 75 -22.22 5.97 -4.71
N CYS A 76 -21.52 7.10 -4.69
CA CYS A 76 -20.12 7.15 -4.30
C CYS A 76 -19.93 6.67 -2.86
N PHE A 77 -20.73 7.18 -1.92
CA PHE A 77 -20.62 6.87 -0.50
C PHE A 77 -20.84 5.38 -0.22
N ASN A 78 -21.85 4.78 -0.84
CA ASN A 78 -22.11 3.33 -0.73
C ASN A 78 -20.95 2.50 -1.25
N ARG A 79 -20.39 2.87 -2.42
CA ARG A 79 -19.20 2.21 -2.98
C ARG A 79 -17.99 2.36 -2.07
N PHE A 80 -17.77 3.55 -1.51
CA PHE A 80 -16.67 3.82 -0.58
C PHE A 80 -16.77 2.94 0.67
N ASN A 81 -17.95 2.88 1.30
CA ASN A 81 -18.18 2.05 2.48
C ASN A 81 -17.98 0.55 2.18
N HIS A 82 -18.51 0.07 1.06
CA HIS A 82 -18.28 -1.31 0.62
C HIS A 82 -16.79 -1.61 0.42
N ASN A 83 -16.06 -0.71 -0.22
CA ASN A 83 -14.62 -0.85 -0.44
C ASN A 83 -13.83 -0.81 0.87
N LEU A 84 -14.24 0.03 1.83
CA LEU A 84 -13.62 0.10 3.15
C LEU A 84 -13.80 -1.22 3.92
N GLN A 85 -15.00 -1.78 3.90
CA GLN A 85 -15.31 -3.05 4.53
C GLN A 85 -14.52 -4.21 3.90
N THR A 86 -14.51 -4.30 2.57
CA THR A 86 -13.76 -5.34 1.84
C THR A 86 -12.25 -5.24 2.09
N ARG A 87 -11.67 -4.03 2.09
CA ARG A 87 -10.26 -3.82 2.45
C ARG A 87 -9.95 -4.25 3.89
N LYS A 88 -10.83 -3.96 4.85
CA LYS A 88 -10.68 -4.39 6.25
C LYS A 88 -10.67 -5.91 6.37
N ILE A 89 -11.60 -6.58 5.68
CA ILE A 89 -11.68 -8.04 5.65
C ILE A 89 -10.43 -8.66 5.01
N GLN A 90 -10.00 -8.13 3.86
CA GLN A 90 -8.81 -8.62 3.15
C GLN A 90 -7.53 -8.43 3.96
N SER A 91 -7.38 -7.28 4.62
CA SER A 91 -6.22 -7.00 5.48
C SER A 91 -6.17 -7.91 6.70
N GLY A 92 -7.32 -8.34 7.24
CA GLY A 92 -7.39 -9.24 8.39
C GLY A 92 -7.03 -10.70 8.09
N LYS A 93 -6.90 -11.10 6.82
CA LYS A 93 -6.58 -12.49 6.45
C LYS A 93 -5.12 -12.80 6.77
N LYS A 94 -4.91 -13.73 7.72
CA LYS A 94 -3.57 -14.20 8.11
C LYS A 94 -3.03 -15.32 7.23
N MET A 95 -3.90 -16.06 6.56
CA MET A 95 -3.49 -17.21 5.74
C MET A 95 -3.07 -16.74 4.34
N PRO A 96 -1.87 -17.11 3.85
CA PRO A 96 -1.46 -16.84 2.48
C PRO A 96 -2.42 -17.51 1.49
N VAL A 97 -2.71 -16.82 0.38
CA VAL A 97 -3.53 -17.38 -0.70
C VAL A 97 -2.63 -18.23 -1.60
N PRO A 98 -2.97 -19.49 -1.92
CA PRO A 98 -2.18 -20.31 -2.82
C PRO A 98 -2.02 -19.64 -4.20
N ASN A 99 -0.85 -19.75 -4.81
CA ASN A 99 -0.52 -19.23 -6.16
C ASN A 99 -0.68 -17.71 -6.35
N SER A 100 -0.73 -16.91 -5.29
CA SER A 100 -0.70 -15.45 -5.43
C SER A 100 0.74 -14.91 -5.39
N ASN A 101 1.11 -14.09 -6.37
CA ASN A 101 2.43 -13.44 -6.37
C ASN A 101 2.53 -12.30 -5.32
N ASN A 102 1.41 -11.79 -4.83
CA ASN A 102 1.35 -10.67 -3.90
C ASN A 102 0.71 -11.11 -2.58
N HIS A 103 1.44 -10.97 -1.46
CA HIS A 103 0.95 -11.28 -0.12
C HIS A 103 0.94 -10.04 0.76
N THR A 104 0.00 -10.00 1.71
CA THR A 104 0.00 -8.95 2.72
C THR A 104 1.12 -9.20 3.75
N PRO A 105 1.64 -8.15 4.41
CA PRO A 105 2.64 -8.31 5.47
C PRO A 105 2.21 -9.26 6.60
N LEU A 106 0.90 -9.31 6.88
CA LEU A 106 0.32 -10.21 7.88
C LEU A 106 0.40 -11.68 7.43
N GLN A 107 0.14 -11.95 6.14
CA GLN A 107 0.28 -13.29 5.57
C GLN A 107 1.73 -13.76 5.59
N ILE A 108 2.66 -12.88 5.21
CA ILE A 108 4.09 -13.18 5.22
C ILE A 108 4.57 -13.46 6.64
N THR A 109 4.21 -12.60 7.60
CA THR A 109 4.56 -12.80 9.02
C THR A 109 3.98 -14.10 9.56
N SER A 110 2.75 -14.46 9.21
CA SER A 110 2.16 -15.74 9.61
C SER A 110 2.95 -16.93 9.05
N LEU A 111 3.49 -16.81 7.83
CA LEU A 111 4.29 -17.87 7.20
C LEU A 111 5.68 -17.99 7.87
N LEU A 112 6.36 -16.87 8.08
CA LEU A 112 7.69 -16.83 8.71
C LEU A 112 7.66 -17.38 10.14
N ARG A 113 6.61 -17.08 10.92
CA ARG A 113 6.43 -17.65 12.25
C ARG A 113 6.21 -19.16 12.25
N LYS A 114 5.60 -19.69 11.19
CA LYS A 114 5.41 -21.13 11.05
C LYS A 114 6.72 -21.86 10.73
N PHE A 115 7.66 -21.18 10.06
CA PHE A 115 8.96 -21.71 9.67
C PHE A 115 10.09 -20.74 10.06
N PRO A 116 10.38 -20.62 11.37
CA PRO A 116 11.37 -19.66 11.85
C PRO A 116 12.79 -20.07 11.42
N THR A 117 13.62 -19.08 11.11
CA THR A 117 15.06 -19.28 10.94
C THR A 117 15.70 -19.52 12.31
N LYS A 118 16.46 -20.60 12.44
CA LYS A 118 17.27 -20.90 13.63
C LYS A 118 18.48 -19.98 13.72
#